data_AF-A0A317K6F7-F1
#
_entry.id   AF-A0A317K6F7-F1
#
_cell.length_a   1.000
_cell.length_b   1.000
_cell.length_c   1.000
_cell.angle_alpha   90.00
_cell.angle_beta   90.00
_cell.angle_gamma   90.00
#
_symmetry.space_group_name_H-M   'P 1'
#
loop_
_entity.id
_entity.type
_entity.pdbx_description
1 polymer ?
#
loop_
_entity_poly.entity_id
_entity_poly.type
_entity_poly.pdbx_seq_one_letter_code
_entity_poly.pdbx_strand_id
1 'polypeptide(L)'
;MVTTGGWARPFQEQEGQAVERPRRTTGQGSGATAYRSSAYPSLLPWQVRERRFKPAGLGRRGLEPADVYAFLDRVAGDLAAVYVALAESRRETARIKDALRRWQSEQARATNGGRR
;
A
#
# COMPACT_ATOMS: atom_id res chain seq x y z
N MET A 1 59.65 -35.57 32.15
CA MET A 1 58.57 -34.68 32.62
C MET A 1 57.23 -35.20 32.08
N VAL A 2 56.36 -35.58 33.03
CA VAL A 2 54.87 -35.64 33.07
C VAL A 2 54.00 -35.95 31.81
N THR A 3 53.12 -36.94 32.03
CA THR A 3 51.90 -37.35 31.29
C THR A 3 50.74 -36.35 31.43
N THR A 4 49.93 -36.20 30.38
CA THR A 4 48.44 -36.03 30.32
C THR A 4 48.07 -35.74 28.84
N GLY A 5 46.99 -36.19 28.22
CA GLY A 5 45.64 -36.45 28.70
C GLY A 5 44.68 -35.48 28.01
N GLY A 6 43.83 -35.99 27.11
CA GLY A 6 42.44 -35.53 26.96
C GLY A 6 42.08 -34.32 26.08
N TRP A 7 41.21 -34.63 25.09
CA TRP A 7 39.94 -33.97 24.72
C TRP A 7 39.83 -32.44 24.48
N ALA A 8 39.26 -32.15 23.30
CA ALA A 8 38.12 -31.26 23.03
C ALA A 8 38.32 -29.82 22.47
N ARG A 9 37.82 -29.66 21.22
CA ARG A 9 37.04 -28.54 20.62
C ARG A 9 37.78 -27.23 20.22
N PRO A 10 37.18 -26.42 19.31
CA PRO A 10 36.43 -26.76 18.10
C PRO A 10 36.93 -26.00 16.85
N PHE A 11 36.60 -26.58 15.70
CA PHE A 11 36.69 -25.99 14.37
C PHE A 11 35.76 -24.78 14.27
N GLN A 12 36.37 -23.59 14.21
CA GLN A 12 35.74 -22.33 13.89
C GLN A 12 35.43 -22.26 12.38
N GLU A 13 34.14 -22.15 12.05
CA GLU A 13 33.59 -21.02 11.29
C GLU A 13 34.30 -20.64 9.99
N GLN A 14 33.80 -21.13 8.85
CA GLN A 14 33.42 -20.26 7.75
C GLN A 14 32.21 -20.84 7.01
N GLU A 15 31.08 -20.19 7.25
CA GLU A 15 29.80 -20.50 6.68
C GLU A 15 29.83 -20.38 5.15
N GLY A 16 29.30 -21.41 4.49
CA GLY A 16 28.91 -21.33 3.09
C GLY A 16 27.87 -20.24 2.94
N GLN A 17 28.28 -19.13 2.33
CA GLN A 17 27.44 -18.01 1.96
C GLN A 17 26.29 -18.50 1.07
N ALA A 18 25.16 -18.76 1.69
CA ALA A 18 23.87 -18.77 1.03
C ALA A 18 23.69 -17.38 0.42
N VAL A 19 23.78 -17.29 -0.91
CA VAL A 19 23.47 -16.09 -1.68
C VAL A 19 21.95 -15.89 -1.58
N GLU A 20 21.54 -15.30 -0.48
CA GLU A 20 20.18 -14.85 -0.24
C GLU A 20 19.93 -13.66 -1.17
N ARG A 21 19.39 -13.95 -2.35
CA ARG A 21 18.96 -12.92 -3.29
C ARG A 21 17.86 -12.12 -2.58
N PRO A 22 18.04 -10.81 -2.32
CA PRO A 22 16.99 -10.03 -1.68
C PRO A 22 15.77 -10.06 -2.59
N ARG A 23 14.68 -10.64 -2.08
CA ARG A 23 13.36 -10.55 -2.68
C ARG A 23 13.05 -9.06 -2.81
N ARG A 24 13.17 -8.55 -4.03
CA ARG A 24 12.63 -7.25 -4.41
C ARG A 24 11.12 -7.39 -4.30
N THR A 25 10.57 -7.07 -3.13
CA THR A 25 9.17 -6.74 -2.96
C THR A 25 8.93 -5.45 -3.73
N THR A 26 8.57 -5.61 -4.99
CA THR A 26 8.08 -4.56 -5.85
C THR A 26 6.84 -3.91 -5.22
N GLY A 27 6.96 -2.61 -4.95
CA GLY A 27 5.89 -1.67 -5.28
C GLY A 27 4.74 -1.57 -4.28
N GLN A 28 5.03 -1.47 -2.98
CA GLN A 28 4.08 -0.83 -2.08
C GLN A 28 4.41 0.67 -2.07
N GLY A 29 3.63 1.44 -2.83
CA GLY A 29 3.77 2.89 -2.96
C GLY A 29 3.79 3.58 -1.60
N SER A 30 5.00 3.81 -1.09
CA SER A 30 5.28 4.45 0.19
C SER A 30 4.84 5.93 0.23
N GLY A 31 4.30 6.47 -0.88
CA GLY A 31 3.68 7.79 -0.94
C GLY A 31 2.21 7.84 -0.50
N ALA A 32 1.51 6.70 -0.40
CA ALA A 32 0.07 6.67 -0.09
C ALA A 32 -0.26 6.54 1.41
N THR A 33 0.74 6.23 2.25
CA THR A 33 0.52 5.91 3.67
C THR A 33 0.64 7.13 4.59
N ALA A 34 1.44 8.15 4.22
CA ALA A 34 1.62 9.34 5.04
C ALA A 34 0.39 10.30 5.02
N TYR A 35 -0.36 10.33 3.90
CA TYR A 35 -1.60 11.11 3.79
C TYR A 35 -2.83 10.39 4.39
N ARG A 36 -2.67 9.15 4.85
CA ARG A 36 -3.70 8.41 5.62
C ARG A 36 -3.47 8.55 7.13
N SER A 37 -3.31 9.77 7.60
CA SER A 37 -3.51 10.04 9.02
C SER A 37 -5.02 10.07 9.26
N SER A 38 -5.55 9.32 10.22
CA SER A 38 -6.97 9.44 10.64
C SER A 38 -7.33 10.87 11.07
N ALA A 39 -6.31 11.69 11.35
CA ALA A 39 -6.40 13.13 11.60
C ALA A 39 -6.81 13.95 10.36
N TYR A 40 -6.64 13.43 9.14
CA TYR A 40 -7.04 14.06 7.89
C TYR A 40 -7.91 13.10 7.07
N PRO A 41 -9.25 13.20 7.15
CA PRO A 41 -10.11 12.43 6.27
C PRO A 41 -9.69 12.69 4.82
N SER A 42 -9.61 11.62 4.02
CA SER A 42 -9.27 11.74 2.60
C SER A 42 -10.20 12.75 1.94
N LEU A 43 -9.61 13.76 1.28
CA LEU A 43 -10.35 14.85 0.66
C LEU A 43 -11.25 14.30 -0.46
N LEU A 44 -12.55 14.59 -0.39
CA LEU A 44 -13.49 14.17 -1.43
C LEU A 44 -13.52 15.20 -2.57
N PRO A 45 -13.77 14.79 -3.82
CA PRO A 45 -13.83 15.71 -4.96
C PRO A 45 -14.76 16.91 -4.76
N TRP A 46 -15.93 16.70 -4.17
CA TRP A 46 -16.89 17.77 -3.89
C TRP A 46 -16.36 18.76 -2.84
N GLN A 47 -15.58 18.31 -1.86
CA GLN A 47 -14.96 19.17 -0.85
C GLN A 47 -13.89 20.09 -1.47
N VAL A 48 -13.23 19.66 -2.54
CA VAL A 48 -12.30 20.49 -3.32
C VAL A 48 -13.06 21.59 -4.05
N ARG A 49 -14.17 21.23 -4.72
CA ARG A 49 -15.02 22.17 -5.49
C ARG A 49 -15.63 23.26 -4.60
N GLU A 50 -16.03 22.89 -3.40
CA GLU A 50 -16.72 23.79 -2.48
C GLU A 50 -15.78 24.60 -1.59
N ARG A 51 -14.46 24.35 -1.66
CA ARG A 51 -13.50 25.06 -0.82
C ARG A 51 -13.46 26.54 -1.17
N ARG A 52 -13.77 27.39 -0.19
CA ARG A 52 -13.65 28.84 -0.31
C ARG A 52 -12.42 29.34 0.43
N PHE A 53 -11.70 30.28 -0.19
CA PHE A 53 -10.55 30.95 0.38
C PHE A 53 -10.90 32.37 0.80
N LYS A 54 -10.31 32.84 1.90
CA LYS A 54 -10.43 34.24 2.31
C LYS A 54 -9.65 35.11 1.32
N PRO A 55 -10.15 36.29 0.93
CA PRO A 55 -9.39 37.26 0.15
C PRO A 55 -8.08 37.62 0.85
N ALA A 56 -7.07 38.00 0.07
CA ALA A 56 -5.82 38.52 0.61
C ALA A 56 -6.11 39.79 1.44
N GLY A 57 -5.45 39.91 2.61
CA GLY A 57 -5.58 41.10 3.46
C GLY A 57 -5.02 42.36 2.78
N LEU A 58 -5.42 43.54 3.28
CA LEU A 58 -4.96 44.83 2.77
C LEU A 58 -3.42 44.88 2.64
N GLY A 59 -2.94 45.38 1.50
CA GLY A 59 -1.51 45.51 1.19
C GLY A 59 -0.83 44.26 0.64
N ARG A 60 -1.56 43.13 0.47
CA ARG A 60 -1.05 41.90 -0.17
C ARG A 60 -1.73 41.69 -1.51
N ARG A 61 -0.99 41.29 -2.55
CA ARG A 61 -1.58 40.75 -3.78
C ARG A 61 -1.94 39.29 -3.56
N GLY A 62 -3.20 38.94 -3.78
CA GLY A 62 -3.70 37.57 -3.77
C GLY A 62 -3.67 36.93 -5.16
N LEU A 63 -3.97 35.63 -5.22
CA LEU A 63 -4.27 34.94 -6.49
C LEU A 63 -5.59 35.45 -7.06
N GLU A 64 -5.71 35.41 -8.38
CA GLU A 64 -6.96 35.71 -9.07
C GLU A 64 -7.99 34.61 -8.72
N PRO A 65 -9.18 34.97 -8.21
CA PRO A 65 -10.13 33.98 -7.72
C PRO A 65 -10.64 33.01 -8.80
N ALA A 66 -10.91 33.47 -10.02
CA ALA A 66 -11.45 32.63 -11.08
C ALA A 66 -10.47 31.52 -11.51
N ASP A 67 -9.18 31.84 -11.65
CA ASP A 67 -8.09 30.93 -11.96
C ASP A 67 -7.94 29.88 -10.86
N VAL A 68 -8.04 30.28 -9.60
CA VAL A 68 -8.04 29.34 -8.46
C VAL A 68 -9.23 28.40 -8.55
N TYR A 69 -10.44 28.90 -8.78
CA TYR A 69 -11.62 28.03 -8.86
C TYR A 69 -11.61 27.12 -10.10
N ALA A 70 -11.10 27.59 -11.25
CA ALA A 70 -10.93 26.77 -12.44
C ALA A 70 -9.90 25.64 -12.21
N PHE A 71 -8.79 25.94 -11.53
CA PHE A 71 -7.81 24.93 -11.13
C PHE A 71 -8.41 23.89 -10.18
N LEU A 72 -9.16 24.32 -9.16
CA LEU A 72 -9.81 23.41 -8.21
C LEU A 72 -10.86 22.51 -8.89
N ASP A 73 -11.60 23.02 -9.87
CA ASP A 73 -12.55 22.23 -10.64
C ASP A 73 -11.86 21.09 -11.39
N ARG A 74 -10.73 21.40 -12.06
CA ARG A 74 -9.90 20.39 -12.73
C ARG A 74 -9.33 19.37 -11.73
N VAL A 75 -8.75 19.82 -10.62
CA VAL A 75 -8.22 18.92 -9.58
C VAL A 75 -9.31 18.01 -9.03
N ALA A 76 -10.52 18.53 -8.82
CA ALA A 76 -11.64 17.72 -8.37
C ALA A 76 -12.06 16.68 -9.42
N GLY A 77 -12.02 17.04 -10.71
CA GLY A 77 -12.25 16.10 -11.82
C GLY A 77 -11.22 14.96 -11.82
N ASP A 78 -9.93 15.29 -11.74
CA ASP A 78 -8.84 14.32 -11.73
C ASP A 78 -8.95 13.40 -10.50
N LEU A 79 -9.26 13.96 -9.32
CA LEU A 79 -9.45 13.18 -8.10
C LEU A 79 -10.64 12.23 -8.19
N ALA A 80 -11.74 12.66 -8.83
CA ALA A 80 -12.88 11.79 -9.08
C ALA A 80 -12.50 10.61 -10.00
N ALA A 81 -11.75 10.87 -11.08
CA ALA A 81 -11.27 9.83 -11.99
C ALA A 81 -10.38 8.81 -11.26
N VAL A 82 -9.44 9.28 -10.42
CA VAL A 82 -8.57 8.42 -9.61
C VAL A 82 -9.38 7.54 -8.66
N TYR A 83 -10.41 8.09 -8.00
CA TYR A 83 -11.25 7.29 -7.10
C TYR A 83 -12.10 6.26 -7.81
N VAL A 84 -12.60 6.56 -9.02
CA VAL A 84 -13.31 5.59 -9.86
C VAL A 84 -12.36 4.43 -10.23
N ALA A 85 -11.18 4.72 -10.76
CA ALA A 85 -10.19 3.71 -11.12
C ALA A 85 -9.77 2.86 -9.91
N LEU A 86 -9.62 3.47 -8.72
CA LEU A 86 -9.32 2.75 -7.49
C LEU A 86 -10.47 1.82 -7.07
N ALA A 87 -11.72 2.26 -7.21
CA ALA A 87 -12.89 1.44 -6.90
C ALA A 87 -12.97 0.23 -7.85
N GLU A 88 -12.69 0.42 -9.12
CA GLU A 88 -12.64 -0.64 -10.13
C GLU A 88 -11.55 -1.66 -9.81
N SER A 89 -10.32 -1.19 -9.53
CA SER A 89 -9.19 -2.06 -9.13
C SER A 89 -9.51 -2.91 -7.90
N ARG A 90 -10.20 -2.32 -6.91
CA ARG A 90 -10.64 -3.05 -5.70
C ARG A 90 -11.71 -4.09 -6.00
N ARG A 91 -12.66 -3.78 -6.87
CA ARG A 91 -13.69 -4.74 -7.30
C ARG A 91 -13.08 -5.93 -8.04
N GLU A 92 -12.11 -5.67 -8.91
CA GLU A 92 -11.42 -6.74 -9.63
C GLU A 92 -10.64 -7.65 -8.68
N THR A 93 -9.92 -7.05 -7.73
CA THR A 93 -9.24 -7.80 -6.67
C THR A 93 -10.21 -8.63 -5.83
N ALA A 94 -11.40 -8.10 -5.51
CA ALA A 94 -12.42 -8.84 -4.77
C ALA A 94 -12.91 -10.06 -5.56
N ARG A 95 -13.20 -9.90 -6.86
CA ARG A 95 -13.62 -11.01 -7.74
C ARG A 95 -12.60 -12.13 -7.79
N ILE A 96 -11.32 -11.79 -7.95
CA ILE A 96 -10.23 -12.77 -7.98
C ILE A 96 -10.16 -13.52 -6.64
N LYS A 97 -10.25 -12.80 -5.51
CA LYS A 97 -10.26 -13.42 -4.17
C LYS A 97 -11.47 -14.33 -3.95
N ASP A 98 -12.64 -13.96 -4.46
CA ASP A 98 -13.85 -14.77 -4.34
C ASP A 98 -13.79 -16.02 -5.21
N ALA A 99 -13.23 -15.93 -6.42
CA ALA A 99 -12.96 -17.10 -7.26
C ALA A 99 -11.98 -18.07 -6.57
N LEU A 100 -10.89 -17.55 -6.01
CA LEU A 100 -9.92 -18.36 -5.28
C LEU A 100 -10.55 -19.04 -4.06
N ARG A 101 -11.36 -18.30 -3.28
CA ARG A 101 -12.05 -18.84 -2.10
C ARG A 101 -13.02 -19.97 -2.47
N ARG A 102 -13.77 -19.80 -3.57
CA ARG A 102 -14.69 -20.84 -4.07
C ARG A 102 -13.94 -22.10 -4.46
N TRP A 103 -12.89 -21.98 -5.26
CA TRP A 103 -12.05 -23.12 -5.64
C TRP A 103 -11.44 -23.83 -4.41
N GLN A 104 -10.90 -23.07 -3.45
CA GLN A 104 -10.39 -23.65 -2.19
C GLN A 104 -11.46 -24.42 -1.41
N SER A 105 -12.70 -23.92 -1.40
CA SER A 105 -13.82 -24.57 -0.72
C SER A 105 -14.22 -25.89 -1.42
N GLU A 106 -14.22 -25.91 -2.74
CA GLU A 106 -14.50 -27.11 -3.54
C GLU A 106 -13.43 -28.18 -3.35
N GLN A 107 -12.16 -27.79 -3.34
CA GLN A 107 -11.04 -28.71 -3.07
C GLN A 107 -11.07 -29.28 -1.65
N ALA A 108 -11.42 -28.46 -0.66
CA ALA A 108 -11.57 -28.92 0.72
C ALA A 108 -12.70 -29.97 0.85
N ARG A 109 -13.82 -29.77 0.14
CA ARG A 109 -14.93 -30.73 0.09
C ARG A 109 -14.53 -32.05 -0.59
N ALA A 110 -13.83 -31.98 -1.71
CA ALA A 110 -13.33 -33.17 -2.41
C ALA A 110 -12.34 -33.97 -1.55
N THR A 111 -11.43 -33.27 -0.85
CA THR A 111 -10.44 -33.89 0.04
C THR A 111 -11.07 -34.53 1.28
N ASN A 112 -12.16 -33.95 1.81
CA ASN A 112 -12.86 -34.50 2.98
C ASN A 112 -13.82 -35.66 2.62
N GLY A 113 -14.27 -35.71 1.37
CA GLY A 113 -15.11 -36.80 0.84
C GLY A 113 -14.35 -38.09 0.55
N GLY A 114 -13.05 -38.02 0.24
CA GLY A 114 -12.19 -39.19 0.05
C GLY A 114 -11.59 -39.78 1.34
N ARG A 115 -11.97 -39.23 2.52
CA ARG A 115 -11.42 -39.59 3.84
C ARG A 115 -12.44 -40.28 4.76
N ARG A 116 -13.52 -40.82 4.21
CA ARG A 116 -14.58 -41.59 4.89
C ARG A 116 -14.75 -42.93 4.20
#